data_AF-B2VKN2-F1
#
_entry.id   AF-B2VKN2-F1
#
_cell.length_a   1.000
_cell.length_b   1.000
_cell.length_c   1.000
_cell.angle_alpha   90.00
_cell.angle_beta   90.00
_cell.angle_gamma   90.00
#
_symmetry.space_group_name_H-M   'P 1'
#
loop_
_entity.id
_entity.type
_entity.pdbx_description
1 polymer ?
#
loop_
_entity_poly.entity_id
_entity_poly.type
_entity_poly.pdbx_seq_one_letter_code
_entity_poly.pdbx_strand_id
1 'polypeptide(L)'
;MKIFNGTWVLPLLTIASGLSAAEPGLGTPPQVPDGRCTISVSSPFVDYGVMSRWQLQDRPNGQVTPGIRSTMVNVVCPDPRAIKLLVQGEVNETGHLRYGEHGYTEFRLLNAMLDGNAVELRPQSPDGSPAEATAEALPLAVNQQLVTVSAGQVVKGKMLSARLEIQPVLGEDDVRVSSTQRSGSQLTLTLID
;
A
#
# COMPACT_ATOMS: atom_id res chain seq x y z
N MET A 1 -59.26 26.21 20.05
CA MET A 1 -58.99 27.65 19.82
C MET A 1 -57.97 27.74 18.70
N LYS A 2 -58.40 28.11 17.48
CA LYS A 2 -58.27 29.45 16.88
C LYS A 2 -56.81 29.75 16.43
N ILE A 3 -56.43 30.09 15.19
CA ILE A 3 -57.09 30.26 13.88
C ILE A 3 -55.97 30.29 12.80
N PHE A 4 -56.32 29.90 11.58
CA PHE A 4 -55.70 30.17 10.27
C PHE A 4 -54.84 31.44 10.12
N ASN A 5 -53.77 31.38 9.30
CA ASN A 5 -53.66 32.14 8.03
C ASN A 5 -52.26 32.02 7.40
N GLY A 6 -52.17 31.86 6.08
CA GLY A 6 -50.88 31.99 5.38
C GLY A 6 -50.83 31.48 3.95
N THR A 7 -51.76 31.95 3.12
CA THR A 7 -51.74 32.09 1.66
C THR A 7 -50.78 31.20 0.85
N TRP A 8 -51.38 30.20 0.21
CA TRP A 8 -50.83 29.38 -0.87
C TRP A 8 -50.72 30.22 -2.15
N VAL A 9 -49.52 30.35 -2.73
CA VAL A 9 -49.32 30.89 -4.09
C VAL A 9 -48.77 29.75 -4.94
N LEU A 10 -49.60 29.18 -5.80
CA LEU A 10 -49.17 28.23 -6.82
C LEU A 10 -48.44 28.97 -7.94
N PRO A 11 -47.20 28.60 -8.30
CA PRO A 11 -46.67 28.96 -9.61
C PRO A 11 -47.25 28.01 -10.67
N LEU A 12 -47.72 28.61 -11.78
CA LEU A 12 -48.15 27.92 -12.99
C LEU A 12 -47.05 26.98 -13.50
N LEU A 13 -47.43 25.71 -13.74
CA LEU A 13 -46.65 24.78 -14.54
C LEU A 13 -46.77 25.18 -16.02
N THR A 14 -45.71 25.74 -16.61
CA THR A 14 -45.56 25.84 -18.06
C THR A 14 -45.01 24.51 -18.59
N ILE A 15 -45.86 23.76 -19.29
CA ILE A 15 -45.45 22.54 -20.00
C ILE A 15 -44.79 22.99 -21.31
N ALA A 16 -43.47 23.05 -21.33
CA ALA A 16 -42.70 23.17 -22.56
C ALA A 16 -42.51 21.77 -23.16
N SER A 17 -43.24 21.48 -24.24
CA SER A 17 -43.05 20.29 -25.06
C SER A 17 -41.70 20.38 -25.77
N GLY A 18 -40.66 19.79 -25.18
CA GLY A 18 -39.36 19.62 -25.83
C GLY A 18 -39.41 18.49 -26.85
N LEU A 19 -39.16 18.82 -28.12
CA LEU A 19 -38.79 17.83 -29.14
C LEU A 19 -37.55 17.07 -28.66
N SER A 20 -37.69 15.77 -28.42
CA SER A 20 -36.54 14.87 -28.23
C SER A 20 -35.90 14.66 -29.61
N ALA A 21 -34.85 15.43 -29.90
CA ALA A 21 -33.90 15.06 -30.92
C ALA A 21 -33.12 13.86 -30.38
N ALA A 22 -33.27 12.70 -31.02
CA ALA A 22 -32.42 11.55 -30.76
C ALA A 22 -30.98 11.94 -31.09
N GLU A 23 -30.14 12.10 -30.07
CA GLU A 23 -28.71 12.27 -30.26
C GLU A 23 -28.15 10.99 -30.89
N PRO A 24 -27.45 11.07 -32.02
CA PRO A 24 -26.71 9.93 -32.55
C PRO A 24 -25.67 9.54 -31.50
N GLY A 25 -25.73 8.28 -31.06
CA GLY A 25 -24.87 7.74 -30.02
C GLY A 25 -23.40 8.04 -30.31
N LEU A 26 -22.84 8.96 -29.53
CA LEU A 26 -21.40 9.14 -29.42
C LEU A 26 -20.87 7.83 -28.84
N GLY A 27 -20.27 7.02 -29.71
CA GLY A 27 -19.54 5.83 -29.32
C GLY A 27 -18.57 6.22 -28.21
N THR A 28 -18.57 5.44 -27.12
CA THR A 28 -17.57 5.54 -26.08
C THR A 28 -16.20 5.52 -26.76
N PRO A 29 -15.31 6.52 -26.54
CA PRO A 29 -14.00 6.51 -27.16
C PRO A 29 -13.30 5.19 -26.82
N PRO A 30 -12.60 4.56 -27.78
CA PRO A 30 -11.84 3.34 -27.52
C PRO A 30 -10.89 3.62 -26.36
N GLN A 31 -11.09 2.90 -25.25
CA GLN A 31 -10.20 2.97 -24.12
C GLN A 31 -8.87 2.33 -24.57
N VAL A 32 -7.89 3.15 -24.90
CA VAL A 32 -6.52 2.69 -25.08
C VAL A 32 -6.09 2.15 -23.72
N PRO A 33 -5.74 0.86 -23.59
CA PRO A 33 -5.19 0.37 -22.33
C PRO A 33 -3.93 1.18 -22.08
N ASP A 34 -3.95 2.02 -21.05
CA ASP A 34 -2.76 2.72 -20.58
C ASP A 34 -1.69 1.65 -20.38
N GLY A 35 -0.59 1.70 -21.15
CA GLY A 35 0.51 0.73 -21.10
C GLY A 35 1.26 0.69 -19.76
N ARG A 36 0.63 1.20 -18.70
CA ARG A 36 1.15 1.39 -17.35
C ARG A 36 0.83 0.17 -16.51
N CYS A 37 1.81 -0.23 -15.70
CA CYS A 37 1.58 -1.21 -14.66
C CYS A 37 0.77 -0.59 -13.52
N THR A 38 -0.07 -1.40 -12.89
CA THR A 38 -0.85 -1.03 -11.71
C THR A 38 -0.31 -1.79 -10.51
N ILE A 39 -0.20 -1.13 -9.37
CA ILE A 39 0.18 -1.74 -8.09
C ILE A 39 -0.98 -1.64 -7.11
N SER A 40 -1.20 -2.70 -6.35
CA SER A 40 -2.22 -2.78 -5.31
C SER A 40 -1.69 -3.48 -4.07
N VAL A 41 -2.13 -3.02 -2.90
CA VAL A 41 -1.85 -3.63 -1.60
C VAL A 41 -3.18 -3.99 -0.97
N SER A 42 -3.37 -5.25 -0.59
CA SER A 42 -4.68 -5.76 -0.16
C SER A 42 -5.24 -5.06 1.09
N SER A 43 -4.38 -4.69 2.03
CA SER A 43 -4.69 -3.81 3.15
C SER A 43 -3.56 -2.79 3.32
N PRO A 44 -3.70 -1.55 2.80
CA PRO A 44 -2.65 -0.54 2.88
C PRO A 44 -2.46 0.02 4.29
N PHE A 45 -3.46 -0.16 5.16
CA PHE A 45 -3.40 0.17 6.57
C PHE A 45 -3.55 -1.10 7.40
N VAL A 46 -2.70 -1.26 8.42
CA VAL A 46 -2.81 -2.35 9.39
C VAL A 46 -3.08 -1.75 10.76
N ASP A 47 -4.30 -1.94 11.23
CA ASP A 47 -4.69 -1.55 12.58
C ASP A 47 -4.34 -2.67 13.56
N TYR A 48 -3.47 -2.38 14.51
CA TYR A 48 -3.15 -3.29 15.62
C TYR A 48 -4.11 -3.13 16.80
N GLY A 49 -5.02 -2.14 16.74
CA GLY A 49 -5.92 -1.79 17.81
C GLY A 49 -5.21 -1.13 18.99
N VAL A 50 -5.95 -0.98 20.09
CA VAL A 50 -5.38 -0.57 21.37
C VAL A 50 -4.90 -1.81 22.09
N MET A 51 -3.59 -1.88 22.33
CA MET A 51 -2.96 -2.98 23.06
C MET A 51 -2.39 -2.49 24.37
N SER A 52 -2.69 -3.22 25.43
CA SER A 52 -2.02 -3.05 26.73
C SER A 52 -0.64 -3.72 26.71
N ARG A 53 0.23 -3.33 27.64
CA ARG A 53 1.59 -3.88 27.74
C ARG A 53 1.65 -5.41 27.81
N TRP A 54 0.68 -6.07 28.44
CA TRP A 54 0.63 -7.53 28.57
C TRP A 54 0.22 -8.26 27.29
N GLN A 55 -0.36 -7.56 26.31
CA GLN A 55 -0.70 -8.11 24.99
C GLN A 55 0.46 -8.01 24.01
N LEU A 56 1.50 -7.21 24.33
CA LEU A 56 2.69 -7.10 23.51
C LEU A 56 3.66 -8.25 23.79
N GLN A 57 4.38 -8.64 22.74
CA GLN A 57 5.43 -9.64 22.79
C GLN A 57 6.76 -8.94 23.08
N ASP A 58 7.57 -9.53 23.96
CA ASP A 58 8.89 -9.00 24.28
C ASP A 58 9.88 -9.27 23.14
N ARG A 59 10.75 -8.28 22.89
CA ARG A 59 11.91 -8.37 22.00
C ARG A 59 13.18 -8.01 22.78
N PRO A 60 14.36 -8.44 22.31
CA PRO A 60 15.63 -8.06 22.93
C PRO A 60 15.81 -6.54 23.06
N ASN A 61 16.69 -6.11 23.96
CA ASN A 61 17.07 -4.71 24.16
C ASN A 61 15.93 -3.80 24.66
N GLY A 62 15.03 -4.34 25.49
CA GLY A 62 13.93 -3.57 26.08
C GLY A 62 12.92 -3.09 25.05
N GLN A 63 12.70 -3.90 24.01
CA GLN A 63 11.75 -3.61 22.94
C GLN A 63 10.52 -4.50 23.06
N VAL A 64 9.42 -4.04 22.49
CA VAL A 64 8.16 -4.78 22.43
C VAL A 64 7.53 -4.64 21.06
N THR A 65 6.68 -5.61 20.72
CA THR A 65 5.98 -5.64 19.44
C THR A 65 4.53 -6.09 19.64
N PRO A 66 3.58 -5.49 18.91
CA PRO A 66 2.20 -5.99 18.84
C PRO A 66 2.08 -7.29 18.03
N GLY A 67 3.19 -7.77 17.46
CA GLY A 67 3.28 -8.96 16.63
C GLY A 67 3.40 -8.64 15.15
N ILE A 68 3.44 -9.68 14.32
CA ILE A 68 3.54 -9.57 12.87
C ILE A 68 2.16 -9.62 12.23
N ARG A 69 1.91 -8.75 11.24
CA ARG A 69 0.77 -8.85 10.33
C ARG A 69 1.28 -9.00 8.91
N SER A 70 0.50 -9.67 8.07
CA SER A 70 0.83 -9.85 6.67
C SER A 70 -0.29 -9.34 5.76
N THR A 71 0.10 -8.78 4.63
CA THR A 71 -0.77 -8.38 3.52
C THR A 71 -0.14 -8.83 2.20
N MET A 72 -0.89 -8.78 1.11
CA MET A 72 -0.39 -9.08 -0.23
C MET A 72 -0.13 -7.79 -1.00
N VAL A 73 0.98 -7.78 -1.73
CA VAL A 73 1.32 -6.78 -2.74
C VAL A 73 1.16 -7.45 -4.10
N ASN A 74 0.44 -6.80 -5.00
CA ASN A 74 0.23 -7.29 -6.36
C ASN A 74 0.55 -6.18 -7.37
N VAL A 75 1.26 -6.55 -8.43
CA VAL A 75 1.50 -5.71 -9.59
C VAL A 75 0.92 -6.40 -10.81
N VAL A 76 0.20 -5.64 -11.64
CA VAL A 76 -0.35 -6.12 -12.90
C VAL A 76 0.05 -5.18 -14.03
N CYS A 77 0.75 -5.72 -15.02
CA CYS A 77 1.22 -5.03 -16.22
C CYS A 77 0.50 -5.56 -17.47
N PRO A 78 0.20 -4.70 -18.46
CA PRO A 78 -0.41 -5.13 -19.72
C PRO A 78 0.52 -6.03 -20.56
N ASP A 79 1.81 -5.68 -20.59
CA ASP A 79 2.86 -6.37 -21.35
C ASP A 79 3.99 -6.87 -20.45
N PRO A 80 4.66 -7.99 -20.82
CA PRO A 80 5.74 -8.53 -19.99
C PRO A 80 6.91 -7.56 -19.89
N ARG A 81 7.29 -7.20 -18.67
CA ARG A 81 8.43 -6.31 -18.41
C ARG A 81 9.15 -6.66 -17.11
N ALA A 82 10.35 -6.13 -16.94
CA ALA A 82 11.07 -6.24 -15.67
C ALA A 82 10.36 -5.34 -14.66
N ILE A 83 9.71 -5.95 -13.67
CA ILE A 83 8.97 -5.20 -12.66
C ILE A 83 9.98 -4.68 -11.64
N LYS A 84 10.02 -3.36 -11.51
CA LYS A 84 10.85 -2.66 -10.52
C LYS A 84 9.97 -1.93 -9.52
N LEU A 85 10.30 -2.05 -8.25
CA LEU A 85 9.59 -1.40 -7.16
C LEU A 85 10.51 -0.43 -6.43
N LEU A 86 10.03 0.78 -6.15
CA LEU A 86 10.67 1.72 -5.25
C LEU A 86 9.96 1.71 -3.90
N VAL A 87 10.75 1.52 -2.84
CA VAL A 87 10.27 1.60 -1.47
C VAL A 87 10.31 3.05 -1.00
N GLN A 88 9.17 3.58 -0.57
CA GLN A 88 9.02 4.94 -0.06
C GLN A 88 8.32 4.92 1.30
N GLY A 89 8.64 5.88 2.15
CA GLY A 89 7.98 6.04 3.45
C GLY A 89 8.70 7.06 4.32
N GLU A 90 8.09 7.40 5.43
CA GLU A 90 8.69 8.30 6.42
C GLU A 90 9.65 7.53 7.31
N VAL A 91 10.85 8.09 7.51
CA VAL A 91 11.83 7.52 8.42
C VAL A 91 11.87 8.28 9.75
N ASN A 92 12.29 7.60 10.80
CA ASN A 92 12.69 8.21 12.06
C ASN A 92 14.15 8.72 11.98
N GLU A 93 14.66 9.29 13.06
CA GLU A 93 16.02 9.86 13.12
C GLU A 93 17.13 8.82 12.92
N THR A 94 16.83 7.54 13.15
CA THR A 94 17.75 6.42 12.95
C THR A 94 17.62 5.76 11.57
N GLY A 95 16.77 6.30 10.69
CA GLY A 95 16.59 5.84 9.30
C GLY A 95 15.61 4.67 9.13
N HIS A 96 14.98 4.20 10.20
CA HIS A 96 13.93 3.17 10.13
C HIS A 96 12.57 3.77 9.77
N LEU A 97 11.72 3.00 9.11
CA LEU A 97 10.35 3.42 8.80
C LEU A 97 9.57 3.70 10.09
N ARG A 98 9.02 4.91 10.21
CA ARG A 98 8.41 5.41 11.45
C ARG A 98 7.13 4.65 11.82
N TYR A 99 6.92 4.42 13.11
CA TYR A 99 5.67 3.91 13.69
C TYR A 99 5.23 4.76 14.88
N GLY A 100 4.16 5.54 14.72
CA GLY A 100 3.80 6.54 15.74
C GLY A 100 4.92 7.55 15.97
N GLU A 101 5.09 8.04 17.20
CA GLU A 101 6.15 9.02 17.52
C GLU A 101 7.49 8.37 17.85
N HIS A 102 7.50 7.29 18.66
CA HIS A 102 8.73 6.72 19.21
C HIS A 102 9.05 5.30 18.70
N GLY A 103 8.16 4.70 17.90
CA GLY A 103 8.37 3.37 17.33
C GLY A 103 8.94 3.41 15.92
N TYR A 104 9.28 2.22 15.43
CA TYR A 104 9.57 1.98 14.02
C TYR A 104 8.86 0.71 13.53
N THR A 105 8.79 0.52 12.22
CA THR A 105 8.23 -0.68 11.59
C THR A 105 9.28 -1.38 10.76
N GLU A 106 9.44 -2.67 10.98
CA GLU A 106 10.19 -3.56 10.11
C GLU A 106 9.23 -4.11 9.05
N PHE A 107 9.58 -3.92 7.78
CA PHE A 107 8.83 -4.47 6.65
C PHE A 107 9.66 -5.52 5.94
N ARG A 108 9.04 -6.63 5.54
CA ARG A 108 9.72 -7.71 4.81
C ARG A 108 8.87 -8.20 3.65
N LEU A 109 9.48 -8.45 2.50
CA LEU A 109 8.84 -9.14 1.38
C LEU A 109 9.25 -10.61 1.36
N LEU A 110 8.28 -11.48 1.17
CA LEU A 110 8.45 -12.94 1.16
C LEU A 110 7.66 -13.55 0.00
N ASN A 111 8.08 -14.74 -0.42
CA ASN A 111 7.34 -15.61 -1.34
C ASN A 111 6.91 -14.89 -2.62
N ALA A 112 7.84 -14.18 -3.26
CA ALA A 112 7.54 -13.47 -4.50
C ALA A 112 7.28 -14.46 -5.64
N MET A 113 6.22 -14.22 -6.40
CA MET A 113 5.85 -15.00 -7.58
C MET A 113 5.64 -14.08 -8.77
N LEU A 114 6.24 -14.42 -9.90
CA LEU A 114 6.07 -13.73 -11.18
C LEU A 114 5.38 -14.68 -12.16
N ASP A 115 4.19 -14.29 -12.62
CA ASP A 115 3.32 -15.09 -13.49
C ASP A 115 3.09 -16.52 -12.95
N GLY A 116 3.02 -16.67 -11.62
CA GLY A 116 2.85 -17.94 -10.92
C GLY A 116 4.14 -18.73 -10.63
N ASN A 117 5.30 -18.26 -11.10
CA ASN A 117 6.58 -18.90 -10.84
C ASN A 117 7.31 -18.22 -9.68
N ALA A 118 7.95 -18.99 -8.81
CA ALA A 118 8.77 -18.44 -7.73
C ALA A 118 9.93 -17.60 -8.30
N VAL A 119 10.08 -16.39 -7.77
CA VAL A 119 11.16 -15.48 -8.10
C VAL A 119 11.73 -14.86 -6.83
N GLU A 120 12.92 -14.31 -6.93
CA GLU A 120 13.50 -13.49 -5.88
C GLU A 120 13.22 -12.01 -6.17
N LEU A 121 13.00 -11.23 -5.11
CA LEU A 121 13.11 -9.78 -5.17
C LEU A 121 14.47 -9.41 -4.60
N ARG A 122 15.24 -8.62 -5.34
CA ARG A 122 16.56 -8.17 -4.89
C ARG A 122 16.69 -6.67 -4.96
N PRO A 123 17.44 -6.04 -4.02
CA PRO A 123 17.86 -4.67 -4.18
C PRO A 123 18.62 -4.50 -5.50
N GLN A 124 18.38 -3.41 -6.20
CA GLN A 124 19.15 -3.02 -7.37
C GLN A 124 20.24 -2.02 -6.94
N SER A 125 21.49 -2.33 -7.27
CA SER A 125 22.63 -1.46 -7.07
C SER A 125 22.56 -0.23 -7.99
N PRO A 126 23.29 0.86 -7.71
CA PRO A 126 23.29 2.07 -8.54
C PRO A 126 23.73 1.85 -10.00
N ASP A 127 24.49 0.79 -10.26
CA ASP A 127 24.92 0.36 -11.59
C ASP A 127 23.84 -0.45 -12.36
N GLY A 128 22.66 -0.64 -11.75
CA GLY A 128 21.54 -1.38 -12.31
C GLY A 128 21.63 -2.90 -12.14
N SER A 129 22.69 -3.41 -11.50
CA SER A 129 22.83 -4.84 -11.22
C SER A 129 21.97 -5.25 -10.02
N PRO A 130 21.35 -6.45 -10.03
CA PRO A 130 20.76 -6.99 -8.82
C PRO A 130 21.87 -7.29 -7.81
N ALA A 131 21.65 -6.91 -6.55
CA ALA A 131 22.53 -7.28 -5.45
C ALA A 131 22.63 -8.81 -5.30
N GLU A 132 23.60 -9.25 -4.50
CA GLU A 132 23.72 -10.67 -4.16
C GLU A 132 22.44 -11.21 -3.52
N ALA A 133 22.27 -12.53 -3.59
CA ALA A 133 21.12 -13.22 -3.02
C ALA A 133 20.93 -12.80 -1.56
N THR A 134 19.71 -12.40 -1.24
CA THR A 134 19.33 -11.99 0.13
C THR A 134 18.59 -13.13 0.82
N ALA A 135 18.34 -12.98 2.12
CA ALA A 135 17.57 -13.95 2.90
C ALA A 135 16.18 -14.22 2.28
N GLU A 136 15.58 -15.38 2.61
CA GLU A 136 14.22 -15.79 2.16
C GLU A 136 13.14 -14.71 2.40
N ALA A 137 13.37 -13.82 3.36
CA ALA A 137 12.55 -12.67 3.65
C ALA A 137 13.38 -11.39 3.54
N LEU A 138 13.17 -10.64 2.46
CA LEU A 138 13.89 -9.42 2.10
C LEU A 138 13.43 -8.25 3.00
N PRO A 139 14.28 -7.72 3.90
CA PRO A 139 13.96 -6.50 4.63
C PRO A 139 13.90 -5.29 3.69
N LEU A 140 12.92 -4.42 3.92
CA LEU A 140 12.73 -3.20 3.14
C LEU A 140 13.34 -1.99 3.83
N ALA A 141 14.02 -1.15 3.06
CA ALA A 141 14.52 0.16 3.47
C ALA A 141 14.00 1.25 2.52
N VAL A 142 13.87 2.47 3.02
CA VAL A 142 13.44 3.61 2.18
C VAL A 142 14.47 3.91 1.09
N ASN A 143 13.99 4.30 -0.09
CA ASN A 143 14.75 4.54 -1.32
C ASN A 143 15.38 3.28 -1.93
N GLN A 144 15.03 2.09 -1.44
CA GLN A 144 15.47 0.84 -2.03
C GLN A 144 14.70 0.58 -3.33
N GLN A 145 15.43 0.35 -4.41
CA GLN A 145 14.87 -0.17 -5.66
C GLN A 145 14.97 -1.69 -5.66
N LEU A 146 13.89 -2.37 -6.00
CA LEU A 146 13.80 -3.81 -6.05
C LEU A 146 13.54 -4.27 -7.48
N VAL A 147 14.14 -5.39 -7.88
CA VAL A 147 13.95 -6.01 -9.18
C VAL A 147 13.65 -7.50 -9.04
N THR A 148 12.82 -8.04 -9.93
CA THR A 148 12.52 -9.48 -10.01
C THR A 148 13.66 -10.26 -10.65
N VAL A 149 14.19 -11.26 -9.93
CA VAL A 149 15.33 -12.07 -10.33
C VAL A 149 14.96 -13.55 -10.31
N SER A 150 15.42 -14.31 -11.31
CA SER A 150 15.39 -15.77 -11.30
C SER A 150 16.72 -16.30 -11.79
N ALA A 151 17.27 -17.30 -11.08
CA ALA A 151 18.60 -17.85 -11.36
C ALA A 151 19.70 -16.77 -11.53
N GLY A 152 19.64 -15.70 -10.73
CA GLY A 152 20.60 -14.58 -10.77
C GLY A 152 20.40 -13.58 -11.92
N GLN A 153 19.39 -13.75 -12.77
CA GLN A 153 19.09 -12.85 -13.89
C GLN A 153 17.79 -12.09 -13.68
N VAL A 154 17.74 -10.83 -14.12
CA VAL A 154 16.50 -10.05 -14.13
C VAL A 154 15.51 -10.67 -15.12
N VAL A 155 14.31 -11.00 -14.63
CA VAL A 155 13.25 -11.62 -15.41
C VAL A 155 12.11 -10.65 -15.70
N LYS A 156 11.37 -10.91 -16.78
CA LYS A 156 10.21 -10.13 -17.20
C LYS A 156 8.93 -10.93 -16.98
N GLY A 157 7.86 -10.25 -16.60
CA GLY A 157 6.54 -10.87 -16.46
C GLY A 157 5.43 -9.84 -16.41
N LYS A 158 4.19 -10.29 -16.23
CA LYS A 158 2.99 -9.44 -16.22
C LYS A 158 2.40 -9.27 -14.82
N MET A 159 2.45 -10.31 -14.01
CA MET A 159 1.80 -10.37 -12.70
C MET A 159 2.83 -10.73 -11.63
N LEU A 160 3.18 -9.77 -10.77
CA LEU A 160 3.98 -10.03 -9.58
C LEU A 160 3.05 -10.08 -8.37
N SER A 161 3.23 -11.08 -7.51
CA SER A 161 2.62 -11.12 -6.18
C SER A 161 3.69 -11.40 -5.13
N ALA A 162 3.58 -10.77 -3.97
CA ALA A 162 4.47 -11.01 -2.84
C ALA A 162 3.73 -10.79 -1.52
N ARG A 163 4.14 -11.51 -0.47
CA ARG A 163 3.66 -11.29 0.88
C ARG A 163 4.49 -10.20 1.54
N LEU A 164 3.84 -9.15 2.03
CA LEU A 164 4.44 -8.10 2.85
C LEU A 164 4.14 -8.39 4.31
N GLU A 165 5.19 -8.66 5.09
CA GLU A 165 5.13 -8.69 6.54
C GLU A 165 5.43 -7.31 7.11
N ILE A 166 4.70 -6.99 8.17
CA ILE A 166 4.69 -5.70 8.84
C ILE A 166 4.84 -5.99 10.32
N GLN A 167 5.89 -5.47 10.94
CA GLN A 167 6.16 -5.66 12.35
C GLN A 167 6.55 -4.33 13.02
N PRO A 168 5.63 -3.71 13.76
CA PRO A 168 5.96 -2.56 14.60
C PRO A 168 6.88 -2.98 15.74
N VAL A 169 7.80 -2.10 16.11
CA VAL A 169 8.72 -2.23 17.23
C VAL A 169 8.68 -0.93 18.01
N LEU A 170 8.55 -1.05 19.33
CA LEU A 170 8.41 0.05 20.27
C LEU A 170 9.41 -0.17 21.41
N GLY A 171 9.89 0.91 22.04
CA GLY A 171 10.57 0.81 23.32
C GLY A 171 9.58 0.44 24.43
N GLU A 172 10.01 -0.33 25.44
CA GLU A 172 9.16 -0.68 26.58
C GLU A 172 8.61 0.54 27.32
N ASP A 173 9.41 1.61 27.42
CA ASP A 173 9.02 2.85 28.08
C ASP A 173 7.94 3.62 27.31
N ASP A 174 7.85 3.44 25.99
CA ASP A 174 6.90 4.11 25.09
C ASP A 174 5.49 3.49 25.12
N VAL A 175 5.33 2.36 25.81
CA VAL A 175 4.04 1.65 25.95
C VAL A 175 3.40 1.94 27.33
N ARG A 176 3.99 2.83 28.14
CA ARG A 176 3.41 3.17 29.44
C ARG A 176 2.18 4.05 29.30
N VAL A 177 1.17 3.75 30.14
CA VAL A 177 -0.14 4.38 30.15
C VAL A 177 -0.02 5.86 30.53
N SER A 178 -0.05 6.76 29.54
CA SER A 178 -0.42 8.16 29.79
C SER A 178 -1.17 8.83 28.65
N SER A 179 -1.28 8.23 27.46
CA SER A 179 -2.19 8.69 26.42
C SER A 179 -2.63 7.56 25.49
N THR A 180 -3.86 7.64 24.97
CA THR A 180 -4.30 6.76 23.88
C THR A 180 -3.64 7.26 22.60
N GLN A 181 -2.47 6.70 22.27
CA GLN A 181 -1.76 7.06 21.05
C GLN A 181 -2.21 6.15 19.90
N ARG A 182 -2.83 6.74 18.86
CA ARG A 182 -3.04 6.04 17.59
C ARG A 182 -1.71 6.00 16.84
N SER A 183 -0.99 4.90 16.97
CA SER A 183 0.25 4.67 16.25
C SER A 183 -0.02 3.97 14.92
N GLY A 184 0.51 4.52 13.84
CA GLY A 184 0.44 3.96 12.49
C GLY A 184 1.80 4.08 11.79
N SER A 185 1.96 3.30 10.74
CA SER A 185 3.09 3.39 9.81
C SER A 185 2.58 3.45 8.38
N GLN A 186 3.29 4.18 7.53
CA GLN A 186 2.98 4.31 6.11
C GLN A 186 4.19 3.84 5.29
N LEU A 187 3.98 2.76 4.53
CA LEU A 187 4.89 2.30 3.49
C LEU A 187 4.19 2.43 2.15
N THR A 188 4.87 3.05 1.18
CA THR A 188 4.40 3.15 -0.19
C THR A 188 5.36 2.39 -1.09
N LEU A 189 4.83 1.47 -1.88
CA LEU A 189 5.55 0.83 -2.97
C LEU A 189 5.10 1.48 -4.27
N THR A 190 6.04 2.00 -5.05
CA THR A 190 5.75 2.58 -6.37
C THR A 190 6.44 1.79 -7.47
N LEU A 191 5.80 1.76 -8.64
CA LEU A 191 6.39 1.19 -9.84
C LEU A 191 7.32 2.22 -10.46
N ILE A 192 8.50 1.76 -10.87
CA ILE A 192 9.45 2.56 -11.64
C ILE A 192 9.74 1.82 -12.96
N ASP A 193 9.97 2.59 -14.03
CA ASP A 193 10.27 2.05 -15.36
C ASP A 193 11.75 1.59 -15.50
#